data_AF-A0A7J2ME25-F1
#
_entry.id   AF-A0A7J2ME25-F1
#
_cell.length_a   1.000
_cell.length_b   1.000
_cell.length_c   1.000
_cell.angle_alpha   90.00
_cell.angle_beta   90.00
_cell.angle_gamma   90.00
#
_symmetry.space_group_name_H-M   'P 1'
#
loop_
_entity.id
_entity.type
_entity.pdbx_description
1 polymer ?
#
loop_
_entity_poly.entity_id
_entity_poly.type
_entity_poly.pdbx_seq_one_letter_code
_entity_poly.pdbx_strand_id
1 'polypeptide(L)'
;MSRTSGCDPTCPTREEPSSGAGLWQTTRRQRSHRSSRDAIRIPTAHSQLPTSAPRRSNRYSRLQKRGIKSAVVIESEGAEAMRTKIDLVAGVDDSSDMLDYDAKIKEHTIDLLKHEPVLMAVHFRAIDRYAHEARSFDELAYAAERIDSHLCEICSHLDRNTCVIVCGDHPIHGTCIEDDQDVALIVLDR
;
A
#
# COMPACT_ATOMS: atom_id res chain seq x y z
N MET A 1 -53.72 -33.13 8.85
CA MET A 1 -52.67 -32.18 9.26
C MET A 1 -51.63 -32.15 8.15
N SER A 2 -51.08 -31.07 7.62
CA SER A 2 -51.45 -29.66 7.45
C SER A 2 -50.38 -29.08 6.52
N ARG A 3 -50.82 -28.42 5.45
CA ARG A 3 -50.18 -27.37 4.64
C ARG A 3 -49.10 -27.71 3.58
N THR A 4 -49.44 -27.20 2.40
CA THR A 4 -48.70 -26.89 1.17
C THR A 4 -47.77 -25.66 1.29
N SER A 5 -46.78 -25.58 0.39
CA SER A 5 -46.18 -24.40 -0.30
C SER A 5 -44.68 -24.67 -0.50
N GLY A 6 -43.98 -24.29 -1.56
CA GLY A 6 -44.23 -23.43 -2.73
C GLY A 6 -42.83 -23.18 -3.33
N CYS A 7 -42.71 -23.16 -4.65
CA CYS A 7 -41.47 -22.90 -5.38
C CYS A 7 -40.99 -21.45 -5.19
N ASP A 8 -39.68 -21.20 -5.21
CA ASP A 8 -39.10 -20.22 -6.15
C ASP A 8 -37.57 -20.39 -6.33
N PRO A 9 -37.06 -20.52 -7.58
CA PRO A 9 -35.64 -20.58 -7.90
C PRO A 9 -35.17 -19.25 -8.50
N THR A 10 -34.30 -18.52 -7.81
CA THR A 10 -33.60 -17.35 -8.40
C THR A 10 -32.13 -17.32 -7.96
N CYS A 11 -31.31 -18.14 -8.62
CA CYS A 11 -29.87 -17.98 -8.67
C CYS A 11 -29.54 -17.48 -10.08
N PRO A 12 -29.09 -16.23 -10.28
CA PRO A 12 -28.66 -15.78 -11.60
C PRO A 12 -27.28 -16.40 -11.91
N THR A 13 -27.29 -17.32 -12.86
CA THR A 13 -26.11 -17.83 -13.56
C THR A 13 -25.40 -16.68 -14.26
N ARG A 14 -24.09 -16.53 -13.99
CA ARG A 14 -23.24 -15.54 -14.66
C ARG A 14 -22.86 -16.10 -16.02
N GLU A 15 -23.42 -15.50 -17.06
CA GLU A 15 -23.10 -15.75 -18.46
C GLU A 15 -21.65 -15.34 -18.78
N GLU A 16 -20.93 -16.20 -19.48
CA GLU A 16 -19.71 -15.85 -20.21
C GLU A 16 -20.07 -15.10 -21.50
N PRO A 17 -19.31 -14.07 -21.90
CA PRO A 17 -19.28 -13.63 -23.28
C PRO A 17 -18.05 -14.18 -24.01
N SER A 18 -18.34 -14.94 -25.04
CA SER A 18 -17.43 -15.33 -26.12
C SER A 18 -17.27 -14.21 -27.15
N SER A 19 -16.05 -14.09 -27.67
CA SER A 19 -15.65 -13.55 -29.00
C SER A 19 -16.08 -12.13 -29.42
N GLY A 20 -15.10 -11.31 -29.81
CA GLY A 20 -15.38 -10.10 -30.58
C GLY A 20 -14.14 -9.23 -30.84
N ALA A 21 -13.56 -9.37 -32.04
CA ALA A 21 -12.51 -8.51 -32.55
C ALA A 21 -12.94 -7.03 -32.59
N GLY A 22 -12.04 -6.12 -32.18
CA GLY A 22 -12.26 -4.68 -32.20
C GLY A 22 -10.97 -3.93 -32.50
N LEU A 23 -10.59 -3.89 -33.78
CA LEU A 23 -9.55 -3.04 -34.34
C LEU A 23 -10.07 -1.59 -34.41
N TRP A 24 -9.47 -0.64 -33.70
CA TRP A 24 -9.51 0.78 -34.09
C TRP A 24 -8.14 1.44 -33.91
N GLN A 25 -7.79 2.17 -34.96
CA GLN A 25 -6.49 2.69 -35.31
C GLN A 25 -6.24 4.13 -34.82
N THR A 26 -4.95 4.42 -34.62
CA THR A 26 -4.23 5.68 -34.88
C THR A 26 -4.56 6.95 -34.08
N THR A 27 -3.53 7.53 -33.45
CA THR A 27 -2.81 8.64 -34.09
C THR A 27 -1.41 8.85 -33.51
N ARG A 28 -0.43 8.66 -34.39
CA ARG A 28 0.99 8.95 -34.22
C ARG A 28 1.18 10.46 -34.33
N ARG A 29 1.57 11.14 -33.25
CA ARG A 29 2.11 12.51 -33.33
C ARG A 29 3.61 12.47 -33.10
N GLN A 30 4.35 12.47 -34.20
CA GLN A 30 5.75 12.88 -34.21
C GLN A 30 5.83 14.36 -33.80
N ARG A 31 6.65 14.67 -32.79
CA ARG A 31 7.28 15.99 -32.67
C ARG A 31 8.77 15.83 -32.38
N SER A 32 9.51 15.99 -33.47
CA SER A 32 10.80 16.66 -33.62
C SER A 32 11.68 16.87 -32.39
N HIS A 33 12.89 16.33 -32.50
CA HIS A 33 14.09 16.74 -31.78
C HIS A 33 14.22 18.25 -31.54
N ARG A 34 14.55 18.62 -30.30
CA ARG A 34 15.47 19.71 -30.02
C ARG A 34 16.57 19.20 -29.10
N SER A 35 17.76 19.12 -29.69
CA SER A 35 19.04 19.04 -29.01
C SER A 35 19.26 20.32 -28.20
N SER A 36 19.51 20.20 -26.91
CA SER A 36 20.22 21.22 -26.13
C SER A 36 20.94 20.50 -24.99
N ARG A 37 22.25 20.44 -25.12
CA ARG A 37 23.20 19.95 -24.12
C ARG A 37 23.32 21.01 -23.02
N ASP A 38 22.62 20.82 -21.90
CA ASP A 38 22.95 21.51 -20.66
C ASP A 38 23.40 20.46 -19.64
N ALA A 39 24.69 20.14 -19.71
CA ALA A 39 25.37 19.36 -18.69
C ALA A 39 25.43 20.20 -17.41
N ILE A 40 24.63 19.82 -16.41
CA ILE A 40 24.70 20.39 -15.07
C ILE A 40 26.07 20.03 -14.49
N ARG A 41 26.96 21.04 -14.43
CA ARG A 41 28.31 20.93 -13.88
C ARG A 41 28.22 21.01 -12.36
N ILE A 42 28.42 19.89 -11.67
CA ILE A 42 28.49 19.85 -10.21
C ILE A 42 29.83 20.48 -9.77
N PRO A 43 29.85 21.50 -8.90
CA PRO A 43 31.10 22.05 -8.38
C PRO A 43 31.73 21.10 -7.37
N THR A 44 32.97 20.71 -7.60
CA THR A 44 33.84 20.12 -6.57
C THR A 44 34.28 21.24 -5.62
N ALA A 45 33.65 21.31 -4.45
CA ALA A 45 34.11 22.15 -3.35
C ALA A 45 34.49 21.25 -2.17
N HIS A 46 35.80 21.13 -1.94
CA HIS A 46 36.33 20.83 -0.62
C HIS A 46 35.96 21.99 0.31
N SER A 47 34.94 21.80 1.14
CA SER A 47 34.75 22.63 2.33
C SER A 47 34.18 21.77 3.45
N GLN A 48 34.84 21.84 4.60
CA GLN A 48 34.52 21.15 5.83
C GLN A 48 33.01 21.28 6.15
N LEU A 49 32.33 20.13 6.25
CA LEU A 49 30.91 20.06 6.60
C LEU A 49 30.70 20.42 8.08
N PRO A 50 29.76 21.31 8.43
CA PRO A 50 29.35 21.51 9.81
C PRO A 50 28.62 20.26 10.34
N THR A 51 29.01 19.81 11.52
CA THR A 51 28.61 18.54 12.17
C THR A 51 27.20 18.50 12.76
N SER A 52 26.27 19.33 12.30
CA SER A 52 24.85 19.23 12.69
C SER A 52 23.92 19.90 11.69
N ALA A 53 23.69 19.23 10.55
CA ALA A 53 22.53 19.55 9.73
C ALA A 53 21.24 19.33 10.55
N PRO A 54 20.26 20.26 10.54
CA PRO A 54 18.99 20.03 11.22
C PRO A 54 18.32 18.82 10.57
N ARG A 55 17.99 17.80 11.38
CA ARG A 55 17.24 16.63 10.93
C ARG A 55 15.97 17.11 10.24
N ARG A 56 15.82 16.83 8.94
CA ARG A 56 14.59 17.13 8.18
C ARG A 56 13.40 16.60 8.98
N SER A 57 12.47 17.47 9.34
CA SER A 57 11.25 17.09 10.05
C SER A 57 10.39 16.20 9.15
N ASN A 58 10.08 14.98 9.61
CA ASN A 58 9.24 14.05 8.86
C ASN A 58 7.80 14.62 8.72
N ARG A 59 7.01 14.13 7.75
CA ARG A 59 5.66 14.66 7.47
C ARG A 59 4.77 14.65 8.72
N TYR A 60 4.79 13.58 9.49
CA TYR A 60 4.02 13.43 10.72
C TYR A 60 4.32 14.48 11.80
N SER A 61 5.59 14.77 12.06
CA SER A 61 5.98 15.81 13.01
C SER A 61 5.48 17.21 12.62
N ARG A 62 5.23 17.46 11.33
CA ARG A 62 4.62 18.71 10.85
C ARG A 62 3.11 18.72 11.04
N LEU A 63 2.44 17.57 10.93
CA LEU A 63 1.00 17.40 11.15
C LEU A 63 0.66 17.53 12.64
N GLN A 64 1.44 16.89 13.51
CA GLN A 64 1.29 16.99 14.96
C GLN A 64 1.41 18.45 15.44
N LYS A 65 2.39 19.21 14.93
CA LYS A 65 2.54 20.65 15.22
C LYS A 65 1.35 21.51 14.75
N ARG A 66 0.54 20.99 13.82
CA ARG A 66 -0.68 21.63 13.31
C ARG A 66 -1.95 21.08 13.97
N GLY A 67 -1.83 20.20 14.96
CA GLY A 67 -2.98 19.56 15.62
C GLY A 67 -3.74 18.57 14.74
N ILE A 68 -3.12 18.08 13.66
CA ILE A 68 -3.74 17.11 12.76
C ILE A 68 -3.52 15.72 13.34
N LYS A 69 -4.62 15.09 13.78
CA LYS A 69 -4.60 13.74 14.34
C LYS A 69 -4.10 12.74 13.30
N SER A 70 -2.98 12.09 13.61
CA SER A 70 -2.31 11.14 12.73
C SER A 70 -2.14 9.78 13.41
N ALA A 71 -2.14 8.72 12.61
CA ALA A 71 -1.99 7.34 13.07
C ALA A 71 -0.93 6.58 12.26
N VAL A 72 -0.29 5.60 12.91
CA VAL A 72 0.55 4.60 12.23
C VAL A 72 0.34 3.22 12.84
N VAL A 73 0.31 2.20 11.99
CA VAL A 73 0.34 0.79 12.35
C VAL A 73 1.49 0.12 11.60
N ILE A 74 2.47 -0.37 12.34
CA ILE A 74 3.76 -0.82 11.81
C ILE A 74 4.43 -1.79 12.81
N GLU A 75 5.62 -2.32 12.53
CA GLU A 75 6.36 -3.14 13.49
C GLU A 75 6.68 -2.40 14.79
N SER A 76 6.77 -3.13 15.91
CA SER A 76 6.97 -2.57 17.25
C SER A 76 8.17 -1.61 17.36
N GLU A 77 9.29 -1.91 16.71
CA GLU A 77 10.47 -1.03 16.73
C GLU A 77 10.23 0.28 15.97
N GLY A 78 9.63 0.22 14.78
CA GLY A 78 9.25 1.40 14.01
C GLY A 78 8.19 2.23 14.71
N ALA A 79 7.22 1.58 15.35
CA ALA A 79 6.20 2.21 16.18
C ALA A 79 6.85 3.01 17.33
N GLU A 80 7.79 2.41 18.07
CA GLU A 80 8.50 3.09 19.16
C GLU A 80 9.23 4.34 18.67
N ALA A 81 9.91 4.26 17.51
CA ALA A 81 10.60 5.39 16.91
C ALA A 81 9.67 6.55 16.48
N MET A 82 8.35 6.28 16.38
CA MET A 82 7.34 7.22 15.91
C MET A 82 6.43 7.76 17.02
N ARG A 83 6.44 7.19 18.24
CA ARG A 83 5.62 7.64 19.39
C ARG A 83 5.73 9.13 19.72
N THR A 84 6.90 9.73 19.52
CA THR A 84 7.12 11.16 19.80
C THR A 84 6.69 12.08 18.66
N LYS A 85 6.23 11.52 17.52
CA LYS A 85 6.01 12.25 16.26
C LYS A 85 4.59 12.07 15.68
N ILE A 86 3.85 11.08 16.16
CA ILE A 86 2.51 10.69 15.71
C ILE A 86 1.61 10.56 16.94
N ASP A 87 0.33 10.91 16.79
CA ASP A 87 -0.63 10.92 17.90
C ASP A 87 -1.08 9.51 18.30
N LEU A 88 -1.33 8.64 17.33
CA LEU A 88 -1.79 7.27 17.54
C LEU A 88 -0.79 6.30 16.92
N VAL A 89 -0.27 5.38 17.72
CA VAL A 89 0.75 4.43 17.27
C VAL A 89 0.36 3.05 17.77
N ALA A 90 0.27 2.08 16.85
CA ALA A 90 0.20 0.67 17.16
C ALA A 90 1.41 -0.06 16.58
N GLY A 91 2.06 -0.85 17.43
CA GLY A 91 3.19 -1.70 17.06
C GLY A 91 2.76 -3.16 17.07
N VAL A 92 3.17 -3.92 16.05
CA VAL A 92 3.03 -5.37 16.01
C VAL A 92 4.40 -6.00 16.17
N ASP A 93 4.53 -6.93 17.12
CA ASP A 93 5.78 -7.64 17.35
C ASP A 93 6.14 -8.49 16.13
N ASP A 94 7.44 -8.57 15.84
CA ASP A 94 7.93 -9.37 14.72
C ASP A 94 7.57 -10.85 14.92
N SER A 95 7.27 -11.53 13.83
CA SER A 95 6.78 -12.91 13.82
C SER A 95 7.52 -13.71 12.75
N SER A 96 7.57 -15.04 12.87
CA SER A 96 7.93 -15.88 11.72
C SER A 96 6.75 -16.14 10.79
N ASP A 97 5.53 -15.99 11.29
CA ASP A 97 4.30 -16.08 10.50
C ASP A 97 3.89 -14.68 10.05
N MET A 98 4.22 -14.34 8.80
CA MET A 98 3.89 -13.03 8.23
C MET A 98 2.41 -12.84 7.92
N LEU A 99 1.65 -13.93 7.74
CA LEU A 99 0.22 -13.80 7.51
C LEU A 99 -0.51 -13.46 8.81
N ASP A 100 -0.09 -14.05 9.93
CA ASP A 100 -0.57 -13.66 11.27
C ASP A 100 -0.13 -12.23 11.63
N TYR A 101 1.11 -11.85 11.31
CA TYR A 101 1.59 -10.49 11.50
C TYR A 101 0.70 -9.47 10.76
N ASP A 102 0.45 -9.68 9.46
CA ASP A 102 -0.37 -8.78 8.67
C ASP A 102 -1.85 -8.80 9.11
N ALA A 103 -2.36 -9.92 9.61
CA ALA A 103 -3.69 -9.98 10.23
C ALA A 103 -3.77 -9.06 11.46
N LYS A 104 -2.75 -9.03 12.32
CA LYS A 104 -2.67 -8.10 13.47
C LYS A 104 -2.55 -6.65 13.03
N ILE A 105 -1.75 -6.36 12.00
CA ILE A 105 -1.67 -5.02 11.40
C ILE A 105 -3.08 -4.57 10.96
N LYS A 106 -3.83 -5.43 10.28
CA LYS A 106 -5.21 -5.16 9.89
C LYS A 106 -6.11 -4.89 11.11
N GLU A 107 -6.07 -5.73 12.14
CA GLU A 107 -6.88 -5.56 13.36
C GLU A 107 -6.59 -4.22 14.06
N HIS A 108 -5.32 -3.89 14.28
CA HIS A 108 -4.92 -2.61 14.86
C HIS A 108 -5.31 -1.42 13.98
N THR A 109 -5.27 -1.57 12.66
CA THR A 109 -5.73 -0.55 11.72
C THR A 109 -7.21 -0.26 11.94
N ILE A 110 -8.05 -1.29 11.96
CA ILE A 110 -9.49 -1.16 12.18
C ILE A 110 -9.78 -0.54 13.56
N ASP A 111 -9.03 -0.91 14.59
CA ASP A 111 -9.16 -0.31 15.91
C ASP A 111 -8.79 1.17 15.92
N LEU A 112 -7.68 1.55 15.27
CA LEU A 112 -7.26 2.96 15.21
C LEU A 112 -8.19 3.82 14.36
N LEU A 113 -8.89 3.25 13.38
CA LEU A 113 -9.89 3.98 12.60
C LEU A 113 -11.03 4.53 13.46
N LYS A 114 -11.37 3.87 14.58
CA LYS A 114 -12.38 4.35 15.55
C LYS A 114 -12.03 5.69 16.18
N HIS A 115 -10.76 6.10 16.10
CA HIS A 115 -10.29 7.39 16.61
C HIS A 115 -10.29 8.50 15.57
N GLU A 116 -10.77 8.23 14.34
CA GLU A 116 -10.92 9.19 13.25
C GLU A 116 -9.63 9.98 12.94
N PRO A 117 -8.49 9.32 12.67
CA PRO A 117 -7.28 10.03 12.26
C PRO A 117 -7.47 10.65 10.87
N VAL A 118 -6.97 11.86 10.69
CA VAL A 118 -6.97 12.58 9.40
C VAL A 118 -5.99 11.94 8.42
N LEU A 119 -4.91 11.35 8.94
CA LEU A 119 -3.92 10.60 8.16
C LEU A 119 -3.53 9.34 8.92
N MET A 120 -3.63 8.20 8.26
CA MET A 120 -3.10 6.93 8.77
C MET A 120 -2.11 6.33 7.77
N ALA A 121 -1.02 5.75 8.26
CA ALA A 121 -0.18 4.85 7.47
C ALA A 121 -0.17 3.45 8.09
N VAL A 122 -0.19 2.46 7.22
CA VAL A 122 -0.24 1.04 7.57
C VAL A 122 0.79 0.34 6.72
N HIS A 123 1.60 -0.54 7.34
CA HIS A 123 2.66 -1.25 6.66
C HIS A 123 2.45 -2.76 6.78
N PHE A 124 2.22 -3.41 5.64
CA PHE A 124 2.12 -4.87 5.52
C PHE A 124 3.41 -5.44 4.97
N ARG A 125 3.77 -6.67 5.36
CA ARG A 125 5.09 -7.26 5.07
C ARG A 125 5.05 -8.61 4.36
N ALA A 126 3.88 -9.25 4.25
CA ALA A 126 3.81 -10.61 3.72
C ALA A 126 4.31 -10.72 2.27
N ILE A 127 3.96 -9.77 1.39
CA ILE A 127 4.38 -9.82 -0.02
C ILE A 127 5.91 -9.84 -0.14
N ASP A 128 6.60 -8.92 0.53
CA ASP A 128 8.06 -8.83 0.46
C ASP A 128 8.72 -10.06 1.10
N ARG A 129 8.23 -10.49 2.27
CA ARG A 129 8.77 -11.68 2.93
C ARG A 129 8.59 -12.93 2.08
N TYR A 130 7.41 -13.11 1.50
CA TYR A 130 7.15 -14.24 0.62
C TYR A 130 7.97 -14.13 -0.66
N ALA A 131 8.20 -12.95 -1.23
CA ALA A 131 9.10 -12.86 -2.38
C ALA A 131 10.54 -13.28 -2.05
N HIS A 132 11.01 -12.96 -0.85
CA HIS A 132 12.32 -13.38 -0.35
C HIS A 132 12.41 -14.89 -0.06
N GLU A 133 11.38 -15.48 0.56
CA GLU A 133 11.39 -16.86 1.08
C GLU A 133 10.73 -17.89 0.17
N ALA A 134 9.75 -17.47 -0.63
CA ALA A 134 8.90 -18.37 -1.41
C ALA A 134 9.71 -19.08 -2.47
N ARG A 135 9.32 -20.34 -2.69
CA ARG A 135 9.93 -21.20 -3.70
C ARG A 135 9.12 -21.21 -4.99
N SER A 136 7.94 -20.59 -4.99
CA SER A 136 7.05 -20.51 -6.16
C SER A 136 6.30 -19.18 -6.24
N PHE A 137 5.86 -18.86 -7.45
CA PHE A 137 4.97 -17.72 -7.70
C PHE A 137 3.60 -17.88 -7.03
N ASP A 138 3.10 -19.11 -6.87
CA ASP A 138 1.80 -19.39 -6.25
C ASP A 138 1.76 -18.95 -4.78
N GLU A 139 2.86 -19.13 -4.05
CA GLU A 139 2.98 -18.66 -2.66
C GLU A 139 2.97 -17.13 -2.57
N LEU A 140 3.62 -16.46 -3.52
CA LEU A 140 3.61 -15.00 -3.62
C LEU A 140 2.22 -14.47 -4.00
N ALA A 141 1.54 -15.10 -4.97
CA ALA A 141 0.18 -14.78 -5.35
C ALA A 141 -0.79 -14.96 -4.17
N TYR A 142 -0.63 -16.03 -3.40
CA TYR A 142 -1.39 -16.25 -2.17
C TYR A 142 -1.18 -15.13 -1.15
N ALA A 143 0.07 -14.69 -0.91
CA ALA A 143 0.33 -13.55 -0.03
C ALA A 143 -0.36 -12.27 -0.52
N ALA A 144 -0.33 -12.00 -1.83
CA ALA A 144 -1.02 -10.85 -2.43
C ALA A 144 -2.54 -10.92 -2.26
N GLU A 145 -3.16 -12.10 -2.45
CA GLU A 145 -4.59 -12.32 -2.20
C GLU A 145 -4.98 -12.08 -0.74
N ARG A 146 -4.09 -12.43 0.21
CA ARG A 146 -4.30 -12.15 1.64
C ARG A 146 -4.26 -10.64 1.92
N ILE A 147 -3.32 -9.92 1.34
CA ILE A 147 -3.27 -8.45 1.43
C ILE A 147 -4.53 -7.81 0.84
N ASP A 148 -4.97 -8.24 -0.36
CA ASP A 148 -6.20 -7.74 -0.97
C ASP A 148 -7.42 -7.93 -0.05
N SER A 149 -7.54 -9.12 0.55
CA SER A 149 -8.60 -9.40 1.54
C SER A 149 -8.54 -8.45 2.76
N HIS A 150 -7.34 -8.16 3.27
CA HIS A 150 -7.15 -7.21 4.38
C HIS A 150 -7.54 -5.78 3.97
N LEU A 151 -7.16 -5.36 2.76
CA LEU A 151 -7.52 -4.04 2.22
C LEU A 151 -9.04 -3.91 2.04
N CYS A 152 -9.72 -4.95 1.55
CA CYS A 152 -11.18 -4.98 1.46
C CYS A 152 -11.85 -4.77 2.82
N GLU A 153 -11.36 -5.48 3.85
CA GLU A 153 -11.90 -5.38 5.21
C GLU A 153 -11.61 -4.02 5.86
N ILE A 154 -10.40 -3.46 5.68
CA ILE A 154 -10.10 -2.10 6.14
C ILE A 154 -11.01 -1.10 5.43
N CYS A 155 -11.14 -1.23 4.11
CA CYS A 155 -12.00 -0.35 3.31
C CYS A 155 -13.45 -0.41 3.77
N SER A 156 -13.99 -1.55 4.19
CA SER A 156 -15.39 -1.60 4.69
C SER A 156 -15.61 -0.78 5.96
N HIS A 157 -14.56 -0.39 6.68
CA HIS A 157 -14.60 0.44 7.89
C HIS A 157 -14.25 1.93 7.62
N LEU A 158 -13.91 2.30 6.39
CA LEU A 158 -13.61 3.69 6.03
C LEU A 158 -14.86 4.46 5.62
N ASP A 159 -14.90 5.74 5.97
CA ASP A 159 -15.89 6.68 5.46
C ASP A 159 -15.74 6.86 3.95
N ARG A 160 -16.86 7.17 3.26
CA ARG A 160 -16.86 7.42 1.81
C ARG A 160 -15.94 8.55 1.41
N ASN A 161 -15.76 9.57 2.26
CA ASN A 161 -14.86 10.69 1.96
C ASN A 161 -13.37 10.39 2.23
N THR A 162 -12.99 9.11 2.31
CA THR A 162 -11.61 8.70 2.58
C THR A 162 -10.90 8.34 1.28
N CYS A 163 -9.79 9.02 1.00
CA CYS A 163 -8.86 8.63 -0.05
C CYS A 163 -7.92 7.54 0.48
N VAL A 164 -7.86 6.41 -0.22
CA VAL A 164 -6.92 5.32 0.09
C VAL A 164 -5.83 5.29 -0.95
N ILE A 165 -4.58 5.24 -0.49
CA ILE A 165 -3.40 5.09 -1.33
C ILE A 165 -2.74 3.78 -0.96
N VAL A 166 -2.64 2.85 -1.90
CA VAL A 166 -1.92 1.59 -1.75
C VAL A 166 -0.66 1.66 -2.60
N CYS A 167 0.49 1.47 -1.98
CA CYS A 167 1.78 1.52 -2.67
C CYS A 167 2.81 0.60 -2.04
N GLY A 168 3.78 0.15 -2.84
CA GLY A 168 5.01 -0.45 -2.35
C GLY A 168 6.02 0.63 -1.94
N ASP A 169 6.83 0.35 -0.92
CA ASP A 169 7.92 1.22 -0.48
C ASP A 169 9.23 0.96 -1.25
N HIS A 170 9.40 -0.27 -1.75
CA HIS A 170 10.45 -0.64 -2.69
C HIS A 170 9.96 -1.73 -3.67
N PRO A 171 10.66 -1.92 -4.82
CA PRO A 171 10.38 -3.02 -5.71
C PRO A 171 10.55 -4.36 -4.98
N ILE A 172 9.77 -5.35 -5.39
CA ILE A 172 9.87 -6.69 -4.82
C ILE A 172 11.22 -7.28 -5.20
N HIS A 173 12.01 -7.67 -4.20
CA HIS A 173 13.31 -8.31 -4.42
C HIS A 173 13.20 -9.78 -4.03
N GLY A 174 12.97 -10.66 -4.99
CA GLY A 174 12.69 -12.07 -4.72
C GLY A 174 13.48 -13.02 -5.61
N THR A 175 13.61 -14.26 -5.17
CA THR A 175 14.25 -15.32 -5.99
C THR A 175 13.47 -15.65 -7.25
N CYS A 176 12.18 -15.28 -7.28
CA CYS A 176 11.23 -15.53 -8.34
C CYS A 176 10.97 -14.33 -9.27
N ILE A 177 11.59 -13.17 -9.03
CA ILE A 177 11.40 -11.94 -9.81
C ILE A 177 12.77 -11.32 -10.11
N GLU A 178 13.17 -11.30 -11.38
CA GLU A 178 14.38 -10.62 -11.84
C GLU A 178 14.05 -9.18 -12.29
N ASP A 179 14.79 -8.21 -11.76
CA ASP A 179 14.97 -6.86 -12.33
C ASP A 179 13.71 -5.96 -12.41
N ASP A 180 12.77 -6.10 -11.46
CA ASP A 180 11.68 -5.14 -11.31
C ASP A 180 12.17 -3.88 -10.58
N GLN A 181 11.88 -2.72 -11.18
CA GLN A 181 12.31 -1.40 -10.70
C GLN A 181 11.13 -0.53 -10.27
N ASP A 182 9.91 -0.97 -10.56
CA ASP A 182 8.70 -0.20 -10.34
C ASP A 182 7.95 -0.68 -9.07
N VAL A 183 7.16 0.22 -8.50
CA VAL A 183 6.23 -0.09 -7.41
C VAL A 183 4.83 0.32 -7.81
N ALA A 184 3.85 -0.49 -7.42
CA ALA A 184 2.45 -0.14 -7.63
C ALA A 184 2.10 1.15 -6.87
N LEU A 185 1.26 1.98 -7.49
CA LEU A 185 0.58 3.11 -6.85
C LEU A 185 -0.88 3.09 -7.29
N ILE A 186 -1.75 2.74 -6.35
CA ILE A 186 -3.19 2.67 -6.56
C ILE A 186 -3.84 3.74 -5.68
N VAL A 187 -4.70 4.56 -6.28
CA VAL A 187 -5.49 5.57 -5.58
C VAL A 187 -6.96 5.19 -5.70
N LEU A 188 -7.61 4.99 -4.55
CA LEU A 188 -9.04 4.73 -4.45
C LEU A 188 -9.71 5.97 -3.86
N ASP A 189 -10.52 6.63 -4.68
CA ASP A 189 -11.40 7.72 -4.28
C ASP A 189 -12.81 7.13 -4.10
N ARG A 190 -13.42 7.35 -2.93
CA ARG A 190 -14.62 6.59 -2.48
C ARG A 190 -15.90 7.42 -2.35
#